data_AF-A0A7X0MGX7-F1
#
_entry.id   AF-A0A7X0MGX7-F1
#
_cell.length_a   1.000
_cell.length_b   1.000
_cell.length_c   1.000
_cell.angle_alpha   90.00
_cell.angle_beta   90.00
_cell.angle_gamma   90.00
#
_symmetry.space_group_name_H-M   'P 1'
#
loop_
_entity.id
_entity.type
_entity.pdbx_description
1 polymer ?
#
loop_
_entity_poly.entity_id
_entity_poly.type
_entity_poly.pdbx_seq_one_letter_code
_entity_poly.pdbx_strand_id
1 'polypeptide(L)'
;MDERLKLYRLVPIAADDDPNWLGAKSHGEVLVAARTAGDARIVATERELDFMDIDAAPAEDKTTKMASVFRNEKLYTVIEVNNGKEYHQRGVIDGTISVDTIISTQI
;
A
#
# COMPACT_ATOMS: atom_id res chain seq x y z
N MET A 1 -12.18 14.87 -19.70
CA MET A 1 -10.79 15.35 -19.70
C MET A 1 -9.99 14.27 -19.00
N ASP A 2 -9.33 13.39 -19.76
CA ASP A 2 -8.45 12.37 -19.21
C ASP A 2 -7.16 13.04 -18.75
N GLU A 3 -7.11 13.41 -17.46
CA GLU A 3 -5.91 13.94 -16.84
C GLU A 3 -4.85 12.83 -16.80
N ARG A 4 -3.72 13.08 -17.44
CA ARG A 4 -2.57 12.16 -17.38
C ARG A 4 -2.05 12.14 -15.94
N LEU A 5 -2.09 10.96 -15.35
CA LEU A 5 -1.58 10.72 -14.01
C LEU A 5 -0.08 10.45 -14.04
N LYS A 6 0.54 10.67 -12.89
CA LYS A 6 1.93 10.34 -12.66
C LYS A 6 2.04 8.99 -11.95
N LEU A 7 3.19 8.36 -12.09
CA LEU A 7 3.50 7.11 -11.44
C LEU A 7 4.37 7.40 -10.21
N TYR A 8 3.98 6.86 -9.08
CA TYR A 8 4.70 6.99 -7.82
C TYR A 8 5.03 5.61 -7.28
N ARG A 9 6.22 5.48 -6.72
CA ARG A 9 6.67 4.29 -6.01
C ARG A 9 6.74 4.59 -4.52
N LEU A 10 6.04 3.80 -3.73
CA LEU A 10 6.16 3.78 -2.28
C LEU A 10 7.19 2.72 -1.92
N VAL A 11 8.25 3.13 -1.23
CA VAL A 11 9.36 2.25 -0.82
C VAL A 11 9.48 2.26 0.70
N PRO A 12 9.52 1.10 1.36
CA PRO A 12 9.77 1.04 2.80
C PRO A 12 11.20 1.51 3.09
N ILE A 13 11.34 2.41 4.04
CA ILE A 13 12.64 2.99 4.46
C ILE A 13 13.00 2.65 5.89
N ALA A 14 12.06 2.14 6.68
CA ALA A 14 12.29 1.66 8.03
C ALA A 14 12.79 0.21 8.03
N ALA A 15 13.57 -0.15 9.05
CA ALA A 15 14.00 -1.53 9.28
C ALA A 15 12.79 -2.43 9.60
N ASP A 16 12.86 -3.73 9.29
CA ASP A 16 11.72 -4.67 9.50
C ASP A 16 11.30 -4.76 10.98
N ASP A 17 12.22 -4.52 11.91
CA ASP A 17 11.99 -4.49 13.36
C ASP A 17 11.51 -3.13 13.91
N ASP A 18 11.27 -2.12 13.06
CA ASP A 18 10.88 -0.79 13.51
C ASP A 18 9.52 -0.81 14.26
N PRO A 19 9.42 -0.24 15.47
CA PRO A 19 8.20 -0.29 16.28
C PRO A 19 7.03 0.47 15.64
N ASN A 20 7.29 1.39 14.70
CA ASN A 20 6.25 2.11 13.98
C ASN A 20 5.48 1.19 13.01
N TRP A 21 5.99 0.00 12.70
CA TRP A 21 5.21 -1.03 11.99
C TRP A 21 4.05 -1.58 12.82
N LEU A 22 3.97 -1.29 14.12
CA LEU A 22 2.90 -1.72 15.03
C LEU A 22 2.71 -3.26 15.07
N GLY A 23 3.78 -4.00 14.84
CA GLY A 23 3.78 -5.47 14.79
C GLY A 23 3.40 -6.06 13.43
N ALA A 24 3.22 -5.25 12.39
CA ALA A 24 3.13 -5.71 11.01
C ALA A 24 4.53 -5.80 10.36
N LYS A 25 4.65 -6.53 9.25
CA LYS A 25 5.84 -6.47 8.37
C LYS A 25 5.67 -5.34 7.36
N SER A 26 6.77 -4.94 6.71
CA SER A 26 6.68 -4.07 5.55
C SER A 26 5.86 -4.75 4.42
N HIS A 27 4.91 -4.02 3.85
CA HIS A 27 4.12 -4.46 2.68
C HIS A 27 4.90 -4.35 1.36
N GLY A 28 6.24 -4.34 1.40
CA GLY A 28 7.09 -4.21 0.22
C GLY A 28 6.93 -2.90 -0.55
N GLU A 29 7.48 -2.86 -1.76
CA GLU A 29 7.31 -1.71 -2.66
C GLU A 29 5.94 -1.75 -3.36
N VAL A 30 5.33 -0.57 -3.54
CA VAL A 30 4.04 -0.41 -4.23
C VAL A 30 4.13 0.69 -5.28
N LEU A 31 3.62 0.43 -6.48
CA LEU A 31 3.58 1.33 -7.61
C LEU A 31 2.15 1.85 -7.82
N VAL A 32 1.97 3.15 -7.88
CA VAL A 32 0.67 3.81 -7.84
C VAL A 32 0.57 4.88 -8.92
N ALA A 33 -0.49 4.83 -9.72
CA ALA A 33 -0.88 5.92 -10.59
C ALA A 33 -1.76 6.91 -9.81
N ALA A 34 -1.29 8.14 -9.65
CA ALA A 34 -1.94 9.17 -8.84
C ALA A 34 -1.64 10.58 -9.36
N ARG A 35 -2.36 11.58 -8.84
CA ARG A 35 -2.15 12.99 -9.21
C ARG A 35 -0.90 13.57 -8.54
N THR A 36 -0.72 13.26 -7.25
CA THR A 36 0.35 13.79 -6.40
C THR A 36 0.93 12.69 -5.50
N ALA A 37 2.07 12.94 -4.87
CA ALA A 37 2.65 12.03 -3.89
C ALA A 37 1.71 11.78 -2.69
N GLY A 38 0.98 12.82 -2.23
CA GLY A 38 -0.04 12.68 -1.19
C GLY A 38 -1.23 11.82 -1.64
N ASP A 39 -1.68 12.03 -2.88
CA ASP A 39 -2.73 11.21 -3.48
C ASP A 39 -2.30 9.73 -3.62
N ALA A 40 -1.04 9.48 -3.97
CA ALA A 40 -0.50 8.13 -4.06
C ALA A 40 -0.58 7.36 -2.74
N ARG A 41 -0.34 8.03 -1.60
CA ARG A 41 -0.49 7.44 -0.27
C ARG A 41 -1.94 7.07 0.04
N ILE A 42 -2.88 7.93 -0.35
CA ILE A 42 -4.32 7.66 -0.18
C ILE A 42 -4.70 6.42 -0.98
N VAL A 43 -4.33 6.37 -2.27
CA VAL A 43 -4.63 5.23 -3.16
C VAL A 43 -4.01 3.92 -2.65
N ALA A 44 -2.77 3.97 -2.14
CA ALA A 44 -2.14 2.79 -1.54
C ALA A 44 -2.89 2.30 -0.30
N THR A 45 -3.32 3.21 0.59
CA THR A 45 -4.13 2.89 1.76
C THR A 45 -5.50 2.32 1.40
N GLU A 46 -6.19 2.88 0.40
CA GLU A 46 -7.49 2.39 -0.05
C GLU A 46 -7.42 0.91 -0.50
N ARG A 47 -6.29 0.51 -1.08
CA ARG A 47 -6.06 -0.89 -1.49
C ARG A 47 -5.75 -1.80 -0.29
N GLU A 48 -5.04 -1.33 0.73
CA GLU A 48 -4.76 -2.08 1.98
C GLU A 48 -6.05 -2.56 2.67
N LEU A 49 -7.09 -1.72 2.67
CA LEU A 49 -8.41 -2.04 3.23
C LEU A 49 -9.15 -3.13 2.44
N ASP A 50 -9.08 -3.10 1.12
CA ASP A 50 -9.72 -4.09 0.24
C ASP A 50 -9.12 -5.49 0.44
N PHE A 51 -7.82 -5.58 0.77
CA PHE A 51 -7.16 -6.85 1.08
C PHE A 51 -7.53 -7.41 2.47
N MET A 52 -7.80 -6.56 3.47
CA MET A 52 -8.23 -7.03 4.79
C MET A 52 -9.70 -7.46 4.83
N ASP A 53 -10.55 -6.93 3.95
CA ASP A 53 -11.99 -7.25 3.93
C ASP A 53 -12.29 -8.63 3.31
N ILE A 54 -11.36 -9.20 2.52
CA ILE A 54 -11.55 -10.50 1.87
C ILE A 54 -11.36 -11.69 2.84
N ASP A 55 -10.64 -11.53 3.96
CA ASP A 55 -10.25 -12.65 4.85
C ASP A 55 -10.76 -12.52 6.31
N ALA A 56 -11.42 -11.41 6.67
CA ALA A 56 -11.88 -11.21 8.05
C ALA A 56 -13.23 -11.91 8.31
N ALA A 57 -13.22 -13.00 9.07
CA ALA A 57 -14.41 -13.51 9.75
C ALA A 57 -15.04 -12.40 10.62
N PRO A 58 -16.38 -12.36 10.80
CA PRO A 58 -17.08 -11.22 11.37
C PRO A 58 -16.98 -11.20 12.90
N ALA A 59 -15.79 -10.94 13.43
CA ALA A 59 -15.58 -10.51 14.81
C ALA A 59 -14.09 -10.17 14.97
N GLU A 60 -13.77 -8.88 15.06
CA GLU A 60 -12.86 -8.35 16.09
C GLU A 60 -12.69 -6.83 15.85
N ASP A 61 -13.14 -6.09 16.85
CA ASP A 61 -12.85 -4.69 17.17
C ASP A 61 -12.18 -3.82 16.08
N LYS A 62 -13.02 -3.28 15.19
CA LYS A 62 -12.67 -2.20 14.26
C LYS A 62 -12.49 -0.88 15.00
N THR A 63 -11.40 -0.67 15.74
CA THR A 63 -11.13 0.66 16.31
C THR A 63 -9.62 0.89 16.50
N THR A 64 -9.10 1.89 15.77
CA THR A 64 -7.82 2.59 15.98
C THR A 64 -6.54 2.07 15.29
N LYS A 65 -6.48 0.85 14.75
CA LYS A 65 -5.24 0.28 14.16
C LYS A 65 -5.01 0.48 12.65
N MET A 66 -5.77 1.34 11.97
CA MET A 66 -5.60 1.59 10.52
C MET A 66 -5.09 3.00 10.23
N ALA A 67 -4.08 3.45 10.98
CA ALA A 67 -3.15 4.40 10.38
C ALA A 67 -2.30 3.59 9.39
N SER A 68 -2.82 3.39 8.17
CA SER A 68 -2.13 2.60 7.14
C SER A 68 -0.67 3.02 7.06
N VAL A 69 0.22 2.04 7.09
CA VAL A 69 1.67 2.26 7.17
C VAL A 69 2.17 3.11 6.01
N PHE A 70 1.48 3.08 4.86
CA PHE A 70 1.75 3.90 3.69
C PHE A 70 1.58 5.42 3.92
N ARG A 71 0.81 5.82 4.94
CA ARG A 71 0.66 7.23 5.33
C ARG A 71 1.80 7.73 6.23
N ASN A 72 2.56 6.81 6.84
CA ASN A 72 3.62 7.18 7.75
C ASN A 72 4.92 7.44 6.97
N GLU A 73 5.33 8.71 6.92
CA GLU A 73 6.52 9.15 6.19
C GLU A 73 7.84 8.64 6.80
N LYS A 74 7.81 8.13 8.05
CA LYS A 74 8.95 7.45 8.66
C LYS A 74 9.10 6.01 8.18
N LEU A 75 8.02 5.40 7.71
CA LEU A 75 8.00 4.02 7.22
C LEU A 75 8.14 3.95 5.70
N TYR A 76 7.48 4.87 4.99
CA TYR A 76 7.47 4.90 3.52
C TYR A 76 7.87 6.25 2.96
N THR A 77 8.79 6.20 2.00
CA THR A 77 9.05 7.31 1.09
C THR A 77 8.24 7.15 -0.19
N VAL A 78 7.88 8.28 -0.82
CA VAL A 78 7.15 8.32 -2.09
C VAL A 78 8.06 8.96 -3.13
N ILE A 79 8.32 8.25 -4.21
CA ILE A 79 9.23 8.66 -5.28
C ILE A 79 8.43 8.73 -6.58
N GLU A 80 8.42 9.87 -7.27
CA GLU A 80 7.87 9.94 -8.63
C GLU A 80 8.79 9.16 -9.57
N VAL A 81 8.22 8.25 -10.36
CA VAL A 81 8.94 7.40 -11.30
C VAL A 81 8.30 7.49 -12.68
N ASN A 82 9.05 7.08 -13.70
CA ASN A 82 8.56 7.03 -15.07
C ASN A 82 9.00 5.71 -15.70
N ASN A 83 8.04 4.94 -16.22
CA ASN A 83 8.27 3.66 -16.88
C ASN A 83 7.94 3.70 -18.39
N GLY A 84 7.78 4.90 -18.95
CA GLY A 84 7.41 5.13 -20.35
C GLY A 84 5.93 4.92 -20.68
N LYS A 85 5.09 4.53 -19.71
CA LYS A 85 3.65 4.33 -19.91
C LYS A 85 2.84 5.55 -19.48
N GLU A 86 1.66 5.70 -20.09
CA GLU A 86 0.68 6.71 -19.71
C GLU A 86 -0.42 6.07 -18.87
N TYR A 87 -0.83 6.80 -17.83
CA TYR A 87 -1.87 6.36 -16.91
C TYR A 87 -2.97 7.41 -16.88
N HIS A 88 -4.21 6.96 -16.99
CA HIS A 88 -5.40 7.83 -16.97
C HIS A 88 -6.37 7.46 -15.84
N GLN A 89 -6.15 6.32 -15.17
CA GLN A 89 -6.96 5.85 -14.06
C GLN A 89 -6.13 5.78 -12.77
N ARG A 90 -6.65 6.34 -11.68
CA ARG A 90 -6.03 6.24 -10.34
C ARG A 90 -6.08 4.79 -9.88
N GLY A 91 -4.98 4.32 -9.30
CA GLY A 91 -4.94 2.96 -8.74
C GLY A 91 -3.53 2.43 -8.53
N VAL A 92 -3.45 1.30 -7.82
CA VAL A 92 -2.22 0.51 -7.70
C VAL A 92 -1.96 -0.18 -9.05
N ILE A 93 -0.78 0.04 -9.59
CA ILE A 93 -0.33 -0.51 -10.88
C ILE A 93 0.41 -1.82 -10.68
N ASP A 94 1.21 -1.89 -9.62
CA ASP A 94 2.04 -3.04 -9.27
C ASP A 94 2.37 -2.97 -7.78
N GLY A 95 2.68 -4.10 -7.14
CA GLY A 95 3.11 -4.10 -5.75
C GLY A 95 3.03 -5.48 -5.15
N THR A 96 4.02 -5.81 -4.32
CA THR A 96 4.04 -7.05 -3.55
C THR A 96 3.57 -6.74 -2.14
N ILE A 97 2.26 -6.53 -1.96
CA ILE A 97 1.68 -6.50 -0.61
C ILE A 97 1.72 -7.95 -0.13
N SER A 98 2.83 -8.32 0.53
CA SER A 98 3.04 -9.66 1.04
C SER A 98 1.98 -9.94 2.11
N VAL A 99 0.93 -10.66 1.73
CA VAL A 99 0.05 -11.36 2.66
C VAL A 99 0.81 -12.60 3.14
N ASP A 100 1.84 -12.39 3.96
CA ASP A 100 2.57 -13.49 4.60
C ASP A 100 1.70 -14.11 5.71
N THR A 101 0.57 -14.72 5.32
CA THR A 101 -0.20 -15.70 6.09
C THR A 101 -1.07 -16.52 5.14
N ILE A 102 -0.45 -17.28 4.22
CA ILE A 102 -1.13 -18.45 3.65
C ILE A 102 -0.14 -19.62 3.72
N ILE A 103 -0.20 -20.35 4.83
CA ILE A 103 0.12 -21.78 4.82
C ILE A 103 -0.94 -22.43 3.91
N SER A 104 -0.63 -22.51 2.62
CA SER A 104 -1.46 -23.19 1.65
C SER A 104 -1.27 -24.68 1.86
N THR A 105 -1.98 -25.25 2.82
CA THR A 105 -2.16 -26.70 2.86
C THR A 105 -3.25 -27.00 1.81
N GLN A 106 -2.81 -27.43 0.63
CA GLN A 106 -3.69 -28.15 -0.28
C GLN A 106 -4.04 -29.49 0.38
N ILE A 107 -5.34 -29.80 0.46
CA ILE A 107 -5.84 -31.17 0.61
C ILE A 107 -6.55 -31.55 -0.69
#